data_AF-A0A0Q8LW61-F1
#
_entry.id   AF-A0A0Q8LW61-F1
#
_cell.length_a   1.000
_cell.length_b   1.000
_cell.length_c   1.000
_cell.angle_alpha   90.00
_cell.angle_beta   90.00
_cell.angle_gamma   90.00
#
_symmetry.space_group_name_H-M   'P 1'
#
loop_
_entity.id
_entity.type
_entity.pdbx_description
1 polymer ?
#
loop_
_entity_poly.entity_id
_entity_poly.type
_entity_poly.pdbx_seq_one_letter_code
_entity_poly.pdbx_strand_id
1 'polypeptide(L)' 'MSQQHLQDPRPSIRALLADPGVRGPLKAVLRAWTDRDPLDAAEDAGLLALALERRVDEHLVCVAVFGANETQE' A
#
# COMPACT_ATOMS: atom_id res chain seq x y z
N MET A 1 -13.59 25.49 20.07
CA MET A 1 -13.97 24.20 19.44
C MET A 1 -12.70 23.51 18.99
N SER A 2 -12.09 22.72 19.87
CA SER A 2 -10.83 22.04 19.60
C SER A 2 -11.12 20.77 18.80
N GLN A 3 -10.79 20.77 17.51
CA GLN A 3 -10.90 19.57 16.68
C GLN A 3 -9.90 18.54 17.20
N GLN A 4 -10.41 17.41 17.71
CA GLN A 4 -9.61 16.24 17.97
C GLN A 4 -9.05 15.76 16.64
N HIS A 5 -7.76 16.00 16.43
CA HIS A 5 -6.99 15.43 15.33
C HIS A 5 -6.95 13.92 15.60
N LEU A 6 -7.87 13.17 14.99
CA LEU A 6 -7.82 11.70 14.96
C LEU A 6 -6.40 11.36 14.46
N GLN A 7 -5.57 10.77 15.31
CA GLN A 7 -4.27 10.30 14.89
C GLN A 7 -4.52 9.13 13.94
N ASP A 8 -4.49 9.41 12.64
CA ASP A 8 -4.50 8.37 11.62
C ASP A 8 -3.23 7.53 11.83
N PRO A 9 -3.36 6.23 12.15
CA PRO A 9 -2.20 5.36 12.37
C PRO A 9 -1.39 5.14 11.09
N ARG A 10 -1.92 5.55 9.93
CA ARG A 10 -1.23 5.42 8.65
C ARG A 10 -0.11 6.45 8.54
N PRO A 11 1.07 6.05 8.04
CA PRO A 11 2.18 6.99 7.84
C PRO A 11 1.75 8.10 6.89
N SER A 12 2.05 9.35 7.29
CA SER A 12 1.83 10.50 6.42
C SER A 12 2.59 10.35 5.09
N ILE A 13 2.11 10.97 4.00
CA ILE A 13 2.82 11.01 2.71
C ILE A 13 4.26 11.53 2.90
N ARG A 14 4.47 12.50 3.79
CA ARG A 14 5.80 13.02 4.10
C ARG A 14 6.71 11.94 4.71
N ALA A 15 6.19 11.12 5.62
CA ALA A 15 6.94 10.01 6.20
C ALA A 15 7.27 8.95 5.15
N LEU A 16 6.32 8.61 4.27
CA LEU A 16 6.56 7.68 3.16
C LEU A 16 7.61 8.22 2.19
N LEU A 17 7.59 9.51 1.87
CA LEU A 17 8.61 10.12 1.00
C LEU A 17 10.00 10.19 1.64
N ALA A 18 10.11 10.05 2.97
CA ALA A 18 11.37 9.98 3.68
C ALA A 18 12.01 8.58 3.64
N ASP A 19 11.22 7.53 3.42
CA ASP A 19 11.71 6.16 3.30
C ASP A 19 12.30 5.92 1.88
N PRO A 20 13.61 5.60 1.79
CA PRO A 20 14.27 5.39 0.50
C PRO A 20 13.73 4.20 -0.29
N GLY A 21 13.13 3.20 0.36
CA GLY A 21 12.56 2.01 -0.29
C GLY A 21 11.26 2.30 -1.05
N VAL A 22 10.47 3.27 -0.59
CA VAL A 22 9.16 3.61 -1.21
C VAL A 22 9.14 4.96 -1.91
N ARG A 23 10.08 5.87 -1.61
CA ARG A 23 10.11 7.25 -2.17
C ARG A 23 10.06 7.29 -3.69
N GLY A 24 10.82 6.42 -4.37
CA GLY A 24 10.90 6.40 -5.83
C GLY A 24 9.56 6.07 -6.49
N PRO A 25 9.00 4.87 -6.22
CA PRO A 25 7.68 4.47 -6.71
C PRO A 25 6.58 5.46 -6.36
N LEU A 26 6.54 5.95 -5.10
CA LEU A 26 5.52 6.90 -4.66
C LEU A 26 5.59 8.22 -5.44
N LYS A 27 6.79 8.76 -5.70
CA LYS A 27 6.95 9.96 -6.53
C LYS A 27 6.48 9.73 -7.98
N ALA A 28 6.66 8.54 -8.52
CA ALA A 28 6.20 8.22 -9.87
C ALA A 28 4.67 8.26 -9.97
N VAL A 29 3.98 7.63 -9.01
CA VAL A 29 2.50 7.67 -8.93
C VAL A 29 2.00 9.10 -8.76
N LEU A 30 2.55 9.85 -7.80
CA LEU A 30 2.14 11.25 -7.56
C LEU A 30 2.31 12.14 -8.80
N ARG A 31 3.40 11.95 -9.55
CA ARG A 31 3.63 12.68 -10.82
C ARG A 31 2.63 12.28 -11.89
N ALA A 32 2.40 10.98 -12.07
CA ALA A 32 1.47 10.47 -13.07
C ALA A 32 0.03 10.91 -12.81
N TRP A 33 -0.35 11.12 -11.55
CA TRP A 33 -1.70 11.53 -11.17
C TRP A 33 -1.88 13.04 -10.96
N THR A 34 -0.81 13.83 -11.09
CA THR A 34 -0.90 15.29 -10.89
C THR A 34 -1.90 15.96 -11.84
N ASP A 35 -2.00 15.46 -13.06
CA ASP A 35 -2.88 16.00 -14.10
C ASP A 35 -4.17 15.19 -14.30
N ARG A 36 -4.41 14.19 -13.44
CA ARG A 36 -5.57 13.28 -13.54
C ARG A 36 -6.75 13.85 -12.78
N ASP A 37 -7.96 13.51 -13.22
CA ASP A 37 -9.15 13.87 -12.46
C ASP A 37 -9.05 13.30 -11.02
N PRO A 38 -9.33 14.12 -9.98
CA PRO A 38 -9.20 13.68 -8.60
C PRO A 38 -10.07 12.49 -8.22
N LEU A 39 -11.26 12.34 -8.83
CA LEU A 39 -12.15 11.21 -8.60
C LEU A 39 -11.56 9.94 -9.18
N ASP A 40 -11.11 10.00 -10.43
CA ASP A 40 -10.47 8.86 -11.09
C ASP A 40 -9.19 8.45 -10.35
N ALA A 41 -8.37 9.41 -9.90
CA ALA A 41 -7.17 9.14 -9.13
C ALA A 41 -7.46 8.47 -7.78
N ALA A 42 -8.56 8.82 -7.12
CA ALA A 42 -8.99 8.17 -5.89
C ALA A 42 -9.48 6.73 -6.14
N GLU A 43 -10.19 6.49 -7.24
CA GLU A 43 -10.62 5.14 -7.65
C GLU A 43 -9.42 4.23 -7.97
N ASP A 44 -8.46 4.73 -8.77
CA ASP A 44 -7.22 4.02 -9.07
C ASP A 44 -6.44 3.65 -7.80
N ALA A 45 -6.40 4.54 -6.80
CA ALA A 45 -5.76 4.25 -5.51
C ALA A 45 -6.43 3.09 -4.77
N GLY A 46 -7.77 3.05 -4.80
CA GLY A 46 -8.54 1.94 -4.25
C GLY A 46 -8.25 0.62 -4.96
N LEU A 47 -8.23 0.62 -6.29
CA LEU A 47 -7.90 -0.56 -7.09
C LEU A 47 -6.47 -1.05 -6.84
N LEU A 48 -5.52 -0.13 -6.72
CA LEU A 48 -4.13 -0.45 -6.39
C LEU A 48 -4.03 -1.11 -5.01
N ALA A 49 -4.74 -0.60 -4.01
CA ALA A 49 -4.75 -1.19 -2.67
C ALA A 49 -5.28 -2.64 -2.70
N LEU A 50 -6.43 -2.86 -3.34
CA LEU A 50 -7.03 -4.20 -3.49
C LEU A 50 -6.09 -5.18 -4.21
N ALA A 51 -5.41 -4.73 -5.27
CA ALA A 51 -4.47 -5.56 -6.00
C ALA A 51 -3.25 -5.96 -5.16
N LEU A 52 -2.77 -5.06 -4.30
CA LEU A 52 -1.65 -5.33 -3.38
C LEU A 52 -2.08 -6.26 -2.24
N GLU A 53 -3.26 -6.06 -1.66
CA GLU A 53 -3.84 -6.96 -0.65
C GLU A 53 -3.95 -8.38 -1.19
N ARG A 54 -4.53 -8.54 -2.38
CA ARG A 54 -4.62 -9.86 -3.03
C ARG A 54 -3.27 -10.52 -3.24
N ARG A 55 -2.25 -9.77 -3.66
CA ARG A 55 -0.89 -10.30 -3.83
C ARG A 55 -0.28 -10.76 -2.50
N VAL A 56 -0.54 -10.05 -1.41
CA VAL A 56 -0.11 -10.46 -0.07
C VAL A 56 -0.81 -11.75 0.32
N ASP A 57 -2.13 -11.84 0.14
CA ASP A 57 -2.91 -13.05 0.44
C ASP A 57 -2.38 -14.26 -0.35
N GLU A 58 -2.14 -14.10 -1.65
CA GLU A 58 -1.56 -15.14 -2.50
C GLU A 58 -0.18 -15.58 -2.00
N HIS A 59 0.65 -14.63 -1.57
CA HIS A 59 2.00 -14.92 -1.04
C HIS A 59 1.95 -15.62 0.33
N LEU A 60 1.02 -15.26 1.20
CA LEU A 60 0.82 -15.89 2.50
C LEU A 60 0.26 -17.31 2.38
N VAL A 61 -0.69 -17.53 1.47
CA VAL A 61 -1.22 -18.87 1.16
C VAL A 61 -0.09 -19.76 0.62
N CYS A 62 0.73 -19.25 -0.29
CA CYS A 62 1.88 -19.97 -0.83
C CYS A 62 2.85 -20.39 0.30
N VAL A 63 3.26 -19.45 1.16
CA VAL A 63 4.15 -19.73 2.30
C VAL A 63 3.54 -20.75 3.27
N ALA A 64 2.24 -20.69 3.54
CA ALA A 64 1.57 -21.66 4.41
C ALA A 64 1.54 -23.08 3.81
N VAL A 65 1.34 -23.20 2.49
CA VAL A 65 1.33 -24.50 1.79
C VAL A 65 2.73 -25.13 1.73
N PHE A 66 3.77 -24.33 1.48
CA PHE A 66 5.14 -24.84 1.40
C PHE A 66 5.80 -25.08 2.78
N GLY A 67 5.50 -24.25 3.78
CA GLY A 67 6.04 -24.42 5.14
C GLY A 67 5.42 -25.58 5.92
N ALA A 68 4.20 -26.02 5.56
CA ALA A 68 3.57 -27.19 6.17
C ALA A 68 4.12 -28.54 5.65
N ASN A 69 4.92 -28.52 4.58
CA ASN A 69 5.47 -29.73 3.95
C ASN A 69 6.91 -30.06 4.41
N GLU A 70 7.53 -29.24 5.26
CA GLU A 70 8.91 -29.47 5.76
C GLU A 70 8.97 -30.16 7.14
N THR A 71 7.84 -30.51 7.76
CA THR A 71 7.80 -31.12 9.12
C THR A 71 7.49 -32.63 9.13
N GLN A 72 7.56 -33.30 7.98
CA GLN A 72 7.41 -34.76 7.88
C GLN A 72 8.69 -35.43 7.33
N GLU A 73 9.73 -35.53 8.15
CA GLU A 73 10.71 -36.64 8.09
C GLU A 73 11.08 -37.09 9.50
#